data_AF-A0A8J8EZS4-F1
#
_entry.id   AF-A0A8J8EZS4-F1
#
_cell.length_a   1.000
_cell.length_b   1.000
_cell.length_c   1.000
_cell.angle_alpha   90.00
_cell.angle_beta   90.00
_cell.angle_gamma   90.00
#
_symmetry.space_group_name_H-M   'P 1'
#
loop_
_entity.id
_entity.type
_entity.pdbx_description
1 polymer ?
#
loop_
_entity_poly.entity_id
_entity_poly.type
_entity_poly.pdbx_seq_one_letter_code
_entity_poly.pdbx_strand_id
1 'polypeptide(L)'
;MSHAKGDRRERELVNALDEAGFAVMRAPASGAATDRELPDVLAGDGDTFYAIEAKSSAGDPIYLSGEEVEALTYFARNFGAKPRIGVRFDREDWYFFHPADLHVTDGGNYRVKKETALADGTDFPEFVGDTEKVTLAEVGDDGPDEDVVRVLNAVEQGVMDVEEAAELLE
;
A
#
# COMPACT_ATOMS: atom_id res chain seq x y z
N MET A 1 17.02 18.17 6.20
CA MET A 1 15.79 18.66 5.55
C MET A 1 15.27 19.83 6.38
N SER A 2 14.86 20.96 5.80
CA SER A 2 14.19 22.00 6.58
C SER A 2 12.73 21.59 6.84
N HIS A 3 12.17 21.93 8.01
CA HIS A 3 10.79 21.62 8.36
C HIS A 3 9.78 22.05 7.28
N ALA A 4 10.03 23.16 6.60
CA ALA A 4 9.19 23.67 5.50
C ALA A 4 9.11 22.72 4.28
N LYS A 5 10.16 21.94 3.99
CA LYS A 5 10.15 21.00 2.85
C LYS A 5 9.43 19.70 3.21
N GLY A 6 9.56 19.24 4.45
CA GLY A 6 8.78 18.11 4.99
C GLY A 6 7.29 18.43 4.99
N ASP A 7 6.91 19.58 5.57
CA ASP A 7 5.53 20.07 5.60
C ASP A 7 4.90 20.18 4.21
N ARG A 8 5.68 20.55 3.19
CA ARG A 8 5.18 20.57 1.80
C ARG A 8 4.86 19.17 1.26
N ARG A 9 5.72 18.18 1.54
CA ARG A 9 5.51 16.80 1.04
C ARG A 9 4.38 16.09 1.78
N GLU A 10 4.26 16.30 3.08
CA GLU A 10 3.10 15.82 3.84
C GLU A 10 1.79 16.42 3.30
N ARG A 11 1.76 17.73 3.01
CA ARG A 11 0.58 18.37 2.40
C ARG A 11 0.25 17.80 1.02
N GLU A 12 1.27 17.50 0.21
CA GLU A 12 1.10 16.85 -1.09
C GLU A 12 0.41 15.49 -0.94
N LEU A 13 0.88 14.64 -0.01
CA LEU A 13 0.25 13.35 0.28
C LEU A 13 -1.19 13.51 0.77
N VAL A 14 -1.43 14.46 1.68
CA VAL A 14 -2.76 14.73 2.24
C VAL A 14 -3.75 15.16 1.17
N ASN A 15 -3.36 16.09 0.31
CA ASN A 15 -4.20 16.53 -0.79
C ASN A 15 -4.48 15.37 -1.76
N ALA A 16 -3.48 14.55 -2.09
CA ALA A 16 -3.67 13.41 -2.98
C ALA A 16 -4.67 12.38 -2.39
N LEU A 17 -4.59 12.11 -1.08
CA LEU A 17 -5.53 11.21 -0.40
C LEU A 17 -6.95 11.78 -0.35
N ASP A 18 -7.10 13.09 -0.09
CA ASP A 18 -8.40 13.78 -0.11
C ASP A 18 -9.03 13.77 -1.51
N GLU A 19 -8.22 14.02 -2.55
CA GLU A 19 -8.63 13.92 -3.96
C GLU A 19 -9.04 12.48 -4.35
N ALA A 20 -8.44 11.46 -3.71
CA ALA A 20 -8.80 10.06 -3.87
C ALA A 20 -10.02 9.62 -3.04
N GLY A 21 -10.68 10.52 -2.31
CA GLY A 21 -11.91 10.25 -1.57
C GLY A 21 -11.74 9.86 -0.11
N PHE A 22 -10.53 9.91 0.44
CA PHE A 22 -10.30 9.71 1.86
C PHE A 22 -10.62 10.99 2.65
N ALA A 23 -11.24 10.86 3.82
CA ALA A 23 -11.19 11.91 4.83
C ALA A 23 -9.81 11.88 5.51
N VAL A 24 -9.09 13.00 5.47
CA VAL A 24 -7.68 13.05 5.93
C VAL A 24 -7.49 14.06 7.06
N MET A 25 -6.69 13.68 8.05
CA MET A 25 -6.18 14.59 9.07
C MET A 25 -4.66 14.45 9.23
N ARG A 26 -3.98 15.58 9.42
CA ARG A 26 -2.56 15.61 9.82
C ARG A 26 -2.46 15.72 11.33
N ALA A 27 -1.55 14.97 11.95
CA ALA A 27 -1.30 15.15 13.37
C ALA A 27 -0.68 16.54 13.65
N PRO A 28 -1.13 17.23 14.72
CA PRO A 28 -0.56 18.51 15.10
C PRO A 28 0.87 18.30 15.62
N ALA A 29 1.86 18.69 14.83
CA ALA A 29 3.29 18.58 15.12
C ALA A 29 3.68 17.16 15.58
N SER A 30 3.94 16.26 14.63
CA SER A 30 4.46 14.90 14.85
C SER A 30 5.84 14.82 15.54
N GLY A 31 6.30 15.89 16.22
CA GLY A 31 7.52 15.91 17.02
C GLY A 31 7.37 16.69 18.33
N ALA A 32 8.05 16.20 19.38
CA ALA A 32 8.43 16.73 20.71
C ALA A 32 7.47 17.63 21.53
N ALA A 33 6.37 18.12 20.98
CA ALA A 33 5.43 19.01 21.65
C ALA A 33 4.42 18.26 22.52
N THR A 34 4.33 16.93 22.36
CA THR A 34 3.45 16.07 23.15
C THR A 34 4.13 14.74 23.44
N ASP A 35 3.91 14.16 24.63
CA ASP A 35 4.34 12.80 24.99
C ASP A 35 3.60 11.69 24.21
N ARG A 36 2.73 12.08 23.27
CA ARG A 36 1.92 11.18 22.45
C ARG A 36 2.60 11.02 21.11
N GLU A 37 2.95 9.79 20.79
CA GLU A 37 3.46 9.44 19.48
C GLU A 37 2.27 9.25 18.54
N LEU A 38 2.19 10.11 17.52
CA LEU A 38 1.10 10.17 16.56
C LEU A 38 1.68 9.94 15.16
N PRO A 39 0.95 9.27 14.25
CA PRO A 39 1.34 9.20 12.85
C PRO A 39 1.30 10.59 12.23
N ASP A 40 2.06 10.83 11.17
CA ASP A 40 2.00 12.10 10.42
C ASP A 40 0.61 12.35 9.83
N VAL A 41 0.00 11.30 9.27
CA VAL A 41 -1.29 11.35 8.58
C VAL A 41 -2.20 10.21 9.05
N LEU A 42 -3.47 10.54 9.27
CA LEU A 42 -4.54 9.58 9.43
C LEU A 42 -5.56 9.81 8.31
N ALA A 43 -5.91 8.75 7.59
CA ALA A 43 -6.83 8.80 6.47
C ALA A 43 -7.88 7.68 6.58
N GLY A 44 -9.11 7.92 6.16
CA GLY A 44 -10.10 6.85 6.00
C GLY A 44 -11.25 7.20 5.07
N ASP A 45 -11.80 6.20 4.40
CA ASP A 45 -12.91 6.32 3.43
C ASP A 45 -14.25 5.77 3.97
N GLY A 46 -14.23 5.20 5.19
CA GLY A 46 -15.37 4.55 5.84
C GLY A 46 -15.21 3.04 5.99
N ASP A 47 -14.46 2.41 5.09
CA ASP A 47 -14.18 0.97 5.10
C ASP A 47 -12.72 0.68 5.47
N THR A 48 -11.80 1.47 4.94
CA THR A 48 -10.37 1.38 5.19
C THR A 48 -9.88 2.61 5.94
N PHE A 49 -9.07 2.37 6.98
CA PHE A 49 -8.42 3.41 7.77
C PHE A 49 -6.91 3.18 7.76
N TYR A 50 -6.14 4.24 7.50
CA TYR A 50 -4.69 4.22 7.43
C TYR A 50 -4.09 5.18 8.44
N ALA A 51 -3.13 4.70 9.23
CA ALA A 51 -2.18 5.53 9.97
C ALA A 51 -0.87 5.51 9.19
N ILE A 52 -0.38 6.68 8.78
CA ILE A 52 0.72 6.81 7.84
C ILE A 52 1.84 7.63 8.46
N GLU A 53 3.04 7.06 8.46
CA GLU A 53 4.30 7.77 8.70
C GLU A 53 4.91 8.15 7.34
N ALA A 54 5.17 9.43 7.10
CA ALA A 54 5.54 9.96 5.79
C ALA A 54 7.00 10.43 5.77
N LYS A 55 7.85 9.71 5.05
CA LYS A 55 9.26 10.08 4.85
C LYS A 55 9.52 10.52 3.41
N SER A 56 10.24 11.63 3.25
CA SER A 56 10.72 12.05 1.94
C SER A 56 12.20 12.38 1.97
N SER A 57 12.91 12.08 0.89
CA SER A 57 14.36 12.33 0.81
C SER A 57 14.82 12.62 -0.62
N ALA A 58 15.86 13.44 -0.73
CA ALA A 58 16.60 13.61 -1.99
C ALA A 58 17.78 12.65 -2.13
N GLY A 59 18.12 11.93 -1.06
CA GLY A 59 19.13 10.88 -1.03
C GLY A 59 18.52 9.51 -0.80
N ASP A 60 19.37 8.50 -0.89
CA ASP A 60 19.04 7.09 -0.72
C ASP A 60 20.08 6.42 0.20
N PRO A 61 19.69 5.64 1.23
CA PRO A 61 18.32 5.23 1.60
C PRO A 61 17.59 6.19 2.55
N ILE A 62 16.27 5.98 2.66
CA ILE A 62 15.43 6.57 3.71
C ILE A 62 15.53 5.66 4.94
N TYR A 63 15.67 6.28 6.12
CA TYR A 63 15.69 5.58 7.40
C TYR A 63 14.49 5.97 8.26
N LEU A 64 14.03 5.02 9.07
CA LEU A 64 13.09 5.24 10.17
C LEU A 64 13.69 4.65 11.45
N SER A 65 13.47 5.29 12.58
CA SER A 65 13.87 4.72 13.86
C SER A 65 12.97 3.53 14.23
N GLY A 66 13.48 2.64 15.09
CA GLY A 66 12.63 1.59 15.67
C GLY A 66 11.44 2.18 16.44
N GLU A 67 11.68 3.27 17.19
CA GLU A 67 10.66 3.98 17.97
C GLU A 67 9.53 4.53 17.08
N GLU A 68 9.85 5.16 15.94
CA GLU A 68 8.84 5.65 14.98
C GLU A 68 7.93 4.52 14.49
N VAL A 69 8.52 3.36 14.19
CA VAL A 69 7.78 2.19 13.69
C VAL A 69 6.93 1.55 14.79
N GLU A 70 7.46 1.43 15.99
CA GLU A 70 6.74 0.89 17.16
C GLU A 70 5.55 1.80 17.52
N ALA A 71 5.78 3.11 17.57
CA ALA A 71 4.76 4.12 17.82
C ALA A 71 3.62 4.06 16.79
N LEU A 72 3.97 4.05 15.50
CA LEU A 72 3.00 3.93 14.40
C LEU A 72 2.16 2.66 14.57
N THR A 73 2.81 1.53 14.81
CA THR A 73 2.15 0.22 14.95
C THR A 73 1.23 0.20 16.16
N TYR A 74 1.67 0.75 17.29
CA TYR A 74 0.88 0.87 18.51
C TYR A 74 -0.35 1.76 18.30
N PHE A 75 -0.17 2.94 17.70
CA PHE A 75 -1.27 3.85 17.37
C PHE A 75 -2.27 3.17 16.45
N ALA A 76 -1.81 2.62 15.33
CA ALA A 76 -2.65 2.00 14.31
C ALA A 76 -3.51 0.88 14.91
N ARG A 77 -2.90 -0.01 15.71
CA ARG A 77 -3.59 -1.08 16.41
C ARG A 77 -4.70 -0.57 17.33
N ASN A 78 -4.42 0.45 18.13
CA ASN A 78 -5.38 0.97 19.10
C ASN A 78 -6.48 1.81 18.45
N PHE A 79 -6.16 2.48 17.35
CA PHE A 79 -7.11 3.26 16.58
C PHE A 79 -8.03 2.38 15.71
N GLY A 80 -7.55 1.22 15.27
CA GLY A 80 -8.24 0.38 14.28
C GLY A 80 -7.89 0.76 12.84
N ALA A 81 -6.66 1.24 12.62
CA ALA A 81 -6.12 1.58 11.31
C ALA A 81 -5.01 0.61 10.89
N LYS A 82 -4.76 0.52 9.59
CA LYS A 82 -3.63 -0.21 9.00
C LYS A 82 -2.38 0.70 9.05
N PRO A 83 -1.25 0.25 9.64
CA PRO A 83 -0.02 1.04 9.67
C PRO A 83 0.65 1.02 8.29
N ARG A 84 1.07 2.20 7.84
CA ARG A 84 1.71 2.39 6.55
C ARG A 84 2.90 3.34 6.67
N ILE A 85 3.99 2.98 6.00
CA ILE A 85 5.15 3.85 5.85
C ILE A 85 5.14 4.35 4.41
N GLY A 86 4.81 5.61 4.22
CA GLY A 86 4.87 6.29 2.93
C GLY A 86 6.27 6.83 2.70
N VAL A 87 6.93 6.42 1.63
CA VAL A 87 8.24 6.92 1.23
C VAL A 87 8.17 7.62 -0.12
N ARG A 88 8.88 8.75 -0.23
CA ARG A 88 8.94 9.52 -1.48
C ARG A 88 10.37 10.00 -1.75
N PHE A 89 10.98 9.48 -2.81
CA PHE A 89 12.29 9.93 -3.29
C PHE A 89 12.15 11.13 -4.23
N ASP A 90 13.19 11.96 -4.36
CA ASP A 90 13.15 13.11 -5.26
C ASP A 90 12.91 12.66 -6.71
N ARG A 91 11.96 13.34 -7.37
CA ARG A 91 11.44 13.03 -8.72
C ARG A 91 10.70 11.71 -8.88
N GLU A 92 10.45 10.98 -7.81
CA GLU A 92 9.59 9.79 -7.82
C GLU A 92 8.24 10.07 -7.16
N ASP A 93 7.32 9.13 -7.35
CA ASP A 93 6.01 9.08 -6.69
C ASP A 93 6.10 8.55 -5.26
N TRP A 94 4.96 8.46 -4.59
CA TRP A 94 4.82 7.83 -3.28
C TRP A 94 4.75 6.31 -3.40
N TYR A 95 5.46 5.64 -2.50
CA TYR A 95 5.39 4.20 -2.32
C TYR A 95 5.07 3.88 -0.86
N PHE A 96 4.22 2.88 -0.65
CA PHE A 96 3.71 2.53 0.67
C PHE A 96 4.13 1.12 1.05
N PHE A 97 4.46 0.95 2.32
CA PHE A 97 4.89 -0.32 2.90
C PHE A 97 4.15 -0.62 4.19
N HIS A 98 3.88 -1.89 4.46
CA HIS A 98 3.63 -2.32 5.83
C HIS A 98 4.96 -2.30 6.60
N PRO A 99 4.99 -1.92 7.90
CA PRO A 99 6.24 -1.88 8.66
C PRO A 99 7.02 -3.20 8.69
N ALA A 100 6.32 -4.34 8.63
CA ALA A 100 6.94 -5.67 8.61
C ALA A 100 7.71 -5.99 7.32
N ASP A 101 7.45 -5.25 6.23
CA ASP A 101 8.07 -5.50 4.93
C ASP A 101 9.39 -4.74 4.77
N LEU A 102 9.71 -3.85 5.72
CA LEU A 102 10.91 -3.03 5.67
C LEU A 102 12.15 -3.78 6.18
N HIS A 103 13.30 -3.46 5.59
CA HIS A 103 14.57 -4.00 6.04
C HIS A 103 14.96 -3.44 7.42
N VAL A 104 15.01 -4.32 8.42
CA VAL A 104 15.54 -4.01 9.76
C VAL A 104 17.07 -4.10 9.75
N THR A 105 17.73 -3.04 10.21
CA THR A 105 19.19 -3.00 10.41
C THR A 105 19.57 -3.63 11.73
N ASP A 106 20.85 -4.00 11.90
CA ASP A 106 21.35 -4.61 13.14
C ASP A 106 21.13 -3.72 14.39
N GLY A 107 20.99 -2.40 14.20
CA GLY A 107 20.69 -1.44 15.26
C GLY A 107 19.21 -1.26 15.58
N GLY A 108 18.31 -2.05 14.97
CA GLY A 108 16.86 -1.95 15.18
C GLY A 108 16.14 -0.84 14.39
N ASN A 109 16.88 -0.04 13.63
CA ASN A 109 16.30 0.94 12.71
C ASN A 109 15.85 0.27 11.41
N TYR A 110 14.89 0.89 10.74
CA TYR A 110 14.37 0.44 9.46
C TYR A 110 14.96 1.28 8.33
N ARG A 111 15.10 0.68 7.15
CA ARG A 111 15.52 1.40 5.95
C ARG A 111 14.77 0.97 4.70
N VAL A 112 14.61 1.90 3.78
CA VAL A 112 14.07 1.66 2.44
C VAL A 112 15.03 2.24 1.42
N LYS A 113 15.50 1.39 0.49
CA LYS A 113 16.28 1.83 -0.66
C LYS A 113 15.35 2.26 -1.79
N LYS A 114 15.82 3.16 -2.64
CA LYS A 114 15.09 3.62 -3.82
C LYS A 114 14.74 2.46 -4.75
N GLU A 115 15.67 1.54 -5.01
CA GLU A 115 15.37 0.41 -5.90
C GLU A 115 14.28 -0.50 -5.31
N THR A 116 14.31 -0.74 -4.00
CA THR A 116 13.27 -1.49 -3.29
C THR A 116 11.92 -0.79 -3.35
N ALA A 117 11.90 0.55 -3.19
CA ALA A 117 10.68 1.34 -3.33
C ALA A 117 10.02 1.17 -4.70
N LEU A 118 10.81 1.26 -5.77
CA LEU A 118 10.32 1.14 -7.15
C LEU A 118 9.87 -0.28 -7.51
N ALA A 119 10.51 -1.31 -6.95
CA ALA A 119 10.20 -2.70 -7.28
C ALA A 119 9.03 -3.24 -6.46
N ASP A 120 9.10 -3.07 -5.14
CA ASP A 120 8.29 -3.81 -4.18
C ASP A 120 7.24 -2.93 -3.48
N GLY A 121 7.36 -1.61 -3.58
CA GLY A 121 6.39 -0.69 -2.98
C GLY A 121 5.02 -0.75 -3.63
N THR A 122 3.98 -0.65 -2.82
CA THR A 122 2.61 -0.35 -3.27
C THR A 122 2.61 1.09 -3.78
N ASP A 123 2.25 1.31 -5.04
CA ASP A 123 2.15 2.67 -5.60
C ASP A 123 0.87 3.38 -5.13
N PHE A 124 0.76 4.68 -5.40
CA PHE A 124 -0.38 5.46 -4.91
C PHE A 124 -1.74 4.98 -5.45
N PRO A 125 -1.93 4.72 -6.77
CA PRO A 125 -3.17 4.15 -7.29
C PRO A 125 -3.57 2.82 -6.62
N GLU A 126 -2.61 1.92 -6.41
CA GLU A 126 -2.88 0.66 -5.70
C GLU A 126 -3.23 0.91 -4.23
N PHE A 127 -2.53 1.84 -3.58
CA PHE A 127 -2.73 2.16 -2.18
C PHE A 127 -4.15 2.67 -1.86
N VAL A 128 -4.72 3.47 -2.78
CA VAL A 128 -6.08 4.01 -2.66
C VAL A 128 -7.16 3.08 -3.23
N GLY A 129 -6.76 1.95 -3.82
CA GLY A 129 -7.69 0.94 -4.35
C GLY A 129 -8.17 1.19 -5.78
N ASP A 130 -7.54 2.09 -6.53
CA ASP A 130 -7.86 2.34 -7.95
C ASP A 130 -7.36 1.20 -8.85
N THR A 131 -6.31 0.50 -8.42
CA THR A 131 -5.68 -0.61 -9.15
C THR A 131 -5.27 -1.73 -8.20
N GLU A 132 -5.14 -2.95 -8.71
CA GLU A 132 -4.59 -4.09 -7.96
C GLU A 132 -3.34 -4.59 -8.70
N LYS A 133 -2.19 -4.63 -8.01
CA LYS A 133 -0.94 -5.11 -8.59
C LYS A 133 -0.98 -6.64 -8.62
N VAL A 134 -1.04 -7.18 -9.82
CA VAL A 134 -0.98 -8.64 -10.05
C VAL A 134 0.46 -9.01 -10.38
N THR A 135 1.12 -9.75 -9.49
CA THR A 135 2.46 -10.29 -9.80
C THR A 135 2.33 -11.51 -10.72
N LEU A 136 3.33 -11.77 -11.58
CA LEU A 136 3.35 -13.00 -12.39
C LEU A 136 3.33 -14.29 -11.54
N ALA A 137 3.67 -14.20 -10.25
CA ALA A 137 3.59 -15.32 -9.32
C ALA A 137 2.15 -15.56 -8.79
N GLU A 138 1.32 -14.52 -8.74
CA GLU A 138 -0.11 -14.59 -8.41
C GLU A 138 -0.96 -14.97 -9.63
N VAL A 139 -0.43 -14.76 -10.85
CA VAL A 139 -0.92 -15.44 -12.06
C VAL A 139 -0.33 -16.86 -12.14
N GLY A 140 -0.44 -17.61 -11.04
CA GLY A 140 -0.17 -19.04 -11.04
C GLY A 140 -1.37 -19.77 -11.61
N ASP A 141 -1.34 -20.11 -12.90
CA ASP A 141 -2.13 -21.18 -13.57
C ASP A 141 -3.62 -21.35 -13.22
N ASP A 142 -4.33 -20.31 -12.77
CA ASP A 142 -5.80 -20.31 -12.72
C ASP A 142 -6.37 -19.78 -14.04
N GLY A 143 -5.87 -20.30 -15.16
CA GLY A 143 -6.63 -20.26 -16.40
C GLY A 143 -7.95 -20.98 -16.17
N PRO A 144 -9.05 -20.58 -16.84
CA PRO A 144 -10.26 -21.40 -16.80
C PRO A 144 -9.89 -22.82 -17.19
N ASP A 145 -10.33 -23.79 -16.40
CA ASP A 145 -10.03 -25.21 -16.58
C ASP A 145 -10.15 -25.57 -18.08
N GLU A 146 -9.06 -26.09 -18.67
CA GLU A 146 -9.01 -26.35 -20.10
C GLU A 146 -10.16 -27.25 -20.57
N ASP A 147 -10.65 -28.14 -19.70
CA ASP A 147 -11.79 -29.00 -19.98
C ASP A 147 -13.11 -28.20 -19.99
N VAL A 148 -13.28 -27.25 -19.07
CA VAL A 148 -14.42 -26.32 -19.08
C VAL A 148 -14.41 -25.46 -20.34
N VAL A 149 -13.24 -24.91 -20.72
CA VAL A 149 -13.10 -24.10 -21.93
C VAL A 149 -13.43 -24.91 -23.18
N ARG A 150 -12.99 -26.18 -23.25
CA ARG A 150 -13.26 -27.06 -24.38
C ARG A 150 -14.75 -27.36 -24.53
N VAL A 151 -15.44 -27.66 -23.42
CA VAL A 151 -16.88 -27.95 -23.42
C VAL A 151 -17.69 -26.73 -23.84
N LEU A 152 -17.37 -25.54 -23.30
CA LEU A 152 -18.06 -24.30 -23.67
C LEU A 152 -17.90 -23.96 -25.16
N ASN A 153 -16.71 -24.17 -25.73
CA ASN A 153 -16.48 -24.00 -27.17
C ASN A 153 -17.29 -24.98 -28.04
N ALA A 154 -17.49 -26.22 -27.58
CA ALA A 154 -18.31 -27.21 -28.29
C ALA A 154 -19.80 -26.80 -28.31
N VAL A 155 -20.29 -26.20 -27.22
CA VAL A 155 -21.64 -25.63 -27.13
C VAL A 155 -21.80 -24.43 -28.06
N GLU A 156 -20.85 -23.50 -28.07
CA GLU A 156 -20.88 -22.32 -28.95
C GLU A 156 -20.91 -22.72 -30.44
N GLN A 157 -20.17 -23.77 -30.80
CA GLN A 157 -20.13 -24.29 -32.16
C GLN A 157 -21.36 -25.15 -32.53
N GLY A 158 -22.30 -25.35 -31.59
CA GLY A 158 -23.50 -26.17 -31.78
C GLY A 158 -23.19 -27.66 -31.97
N VAL A 159 -21.99 -28.09 -31.55
CA VAL A 159 -21.55 -29.50 -31.59
C VAL A 159 -22.13 -30.28 -30.43
N MET A 160 -22.44 -29.57 -29.33
CA MET A 160 -22.97 -30.11 -28.08
C MET A 160 -24.08 -29.19 -27.58
N ASP A 161 -25.09 -29.73 -26.92
CA ASP A 161 -26.09 -28.91 -26.23
C ASP A 161 -25.69 -28.61 -24.78
N VAL A 162 -26.41 -27.68 -24.15
CA VAL A 162 -26.08 -27.19 -22.80
C VAL A 162 -26.28 -28.28 -21.73
N GLU A 163 -27.18 -29.24 -21.98
CA GLU A 163 -27.51 -30.31 -21.04
C GLU A 163 -26.41 -31.38 -21.04
N GLU A 164 -25.95 -31.78 -22.22
CA GLU A 164 -24.79 -32.67 -22.40
C GLU A 164 -23.49 -32.04 -21.88
N ALA A 165 -23.32 -30.73 -22.07
CA ALA A 165 -22.19 -29.99 -21.51
C ALA A 165 -22.19 -29.97 -19.98
N ALA A 166 -23.36 -29.87 -19.35
CA ALA A 166 -23.48 -29.88 -17.90
C ALA A 166 -23.11 -31.24 -17.29
N GLU A 167 -23.52 -32.35 -17.94
CA GLU A 167 -23.15 -33.71 -17.51
C GLU A 167 -21.64 -33.98 -17.58
N LEU A 168 -20.93 -33.32 -18.50
CA LEU A 168 -19.48 -33.50 -18.67
C LEU A 168 -18.63 -32.68 -17.69
N LEU A 169 -19.24 -31.72 -16.99
CA LEU A 169 -18.57 -30.82 -16.05
C LEU A 169 -18.92 -31.10 -14.57
N GLU A 170 -19.78 -32.08 -14.29
CA GLU A 170 -20.01 -32.66 -12.95
C GLU A 170 -18.92 -33.68 -12.56
#